data_AF-R6HMJ8-F1
#
_entry.id   AF-R6HMJ8-F1
#
_cell.length_a   1.000
_cell.length_b   1.000
_cell.length_c   1.000
_cell.angle_alpha   90.00
_cell.angle_beta   90.00
_cell.angle_gamma   90.00
#
_symmetry.space_group_name_H-M   'P 1'
#
loop_
_entity.id
_entity.type
_entity.pdbx_description
1 polymer ?
#
loop_
_entity_poly.entity_id
_entity_poly.type
_entity_poly.pdbx_seq_one_letter_code
_entity_poly.pdbx_strand_id
1 'polypeptide(L)'
;MSTNNEPTNELATNSLQAQSIDCVGTTYVKPVMWRTRLASVIALLIILLGVFLYSQGLFSIGIALITVCLACLAILGIIVRASAARFMGYRNTACEDTPLGRYLSSDKTTIRLSTPTLSDKEAATIDLHRATEAVLVNEWVVNARTPRRIQVRSDDGTALAGRMIPGTKRLRPWVLMLHDFGGSWRDSLAFSRIYAAHDCNIMLVDMRAHGESEGEWTGSGWLDRRDVIAWCSWIIARTGEGTQIIIHGIGMGATAALFAAEEKDFPIQVRAIVSDSAYTDTWNATALRFGKGFAKPQPMLDLYRIILKKSKGGYDLGIGNILPSMQSISTPIFIMHGEKDACTPPYMGMYLAKAAGCDVDTILDTVTAKQVMADIAILKAEALNLANRETHISSNNESQPDNTPKTETPSTNANEIGPSTANQPGALVSIEESSQDIEAEPNSDDKIARNRDDATRTRAQDTFQEVIEDFHEDDLSDLVVDQQLTEDVSPIGSEASPYIAASSTGNMFFFAPNAGHCQASFACPTSYENALNTFLNRCIG
;
A
#
# COMPACT_ATOMS: atom_id res chain seq x y z
N MET A 1 26.69 4.04 8.99
CA MET A 1 25.40 3.75 9.64
C MET A 1 24.40 4.77 9.10
N SER A 2 23.67 4.39 8.05
CA SER A 2 22.49 5.09 7.50
C SER A 2 21.95 4.18 6.40
N THR A 3 20.63 4.01 6.32
CA THR A 3 19.97 3.23 5.26
C THR A 3 18.90 4.11 4.64
N ASN A 4 19.11 4.51 3.39
CA ASN A 4 18.15 5.33 2.67
C ASN A 4 16.86 4.52 2.43
N ASN A 5 15.73 5.02 2.91
CA ASN A 5 14.42 4.52 2.52
C ASN A 5 14.09 5.10 1.14
N GLU A 6 14.16 4.29 0.08
CA GLU A 6 13.61 4.66 -1.22
C GLU A 6 12.08 4.80 -1.13
N PRO A 7 11.46 5.84 -1.71
CA PRO A 7 10.01 6.02 -1.69
C PRO A 7 9.32 4.98 -2.58
N THR A 8 8.57 4.05 -1.99
CA THR A 8 7.80 3.05 -2.73
C THR A 8 6.63 3.61 -3.56
N ASN A 9 6.35 4.91 -3.45
CA ASN A 9 5.19 5.57 -4.06
C ASN A 9 5.42 6.03 -5.52
N GLU A 10 6.64 6.26 -5.98
CA GLU A 10 6.88 6.84 -7.33
C GLU A 10 6.33 5.96 -8.47
N LEU A 11 6.31 4.64 -8.29
CA LEU A 11 5.71 3.70 -9.24
C LEU A 11 4.17 3.69 -9.20
N ALA A 12 3.57 4.16 -8.11
CA ALA A 12 2.12 4.28 -7.95
C ALA A 12 1.59 5.64 -8.43
N THR A 13 2.31 6.74 -8.20
CA THR A 13 1.96 8.06 -8.76
C THR A 13 2.01 8.04 -10.28
N ASN A 14 3.02 7.41 -10.89
CA ASN A 14 3.07 7.19 -12.34
C ASN A 14 1.87 6.40 -12.88
N SER A 15 1.27 5.48 -12.10
CA SER A 15 0.06 4.74 -12.52
C SER A 15 -1.24 5.55 -12.41
N LEU A 16 -1.24 6.68 -11.70
CA LEU A 16 -2.36 7.61 -11.62
C LEU A 16 -2.24 8.75 -12.66
N GLN A 17 -1.00 9.18 -12.95
CA GLN A 17 -0.73 10.22 -13.97
C GLN A 17 -0.93 9.74 -15.42
N ALA A 18 -0.84 8.43 -15.67
CA ALA A 18 -1.23 7.85 -16.96
C ALA A 18 -2.76 7.82 -17.09
N GLN A 19 -3.35 8.78 -17.81
CA GLN A 19 -4.80 8.97 -17.95
C GLN A 19 -5.52 7.88 -18.78
N SER A 20 -5.53 6.64 -18.26
CA SER A 20 -6.47 5.57 -18.59
C SER A 20 -6.44 4.49 -17.51
N ILE A 21 -7.46 4.40 -16.66
CA ILE A 21 -7.59 3.28 -15.71
C ILE A 21 -7.90 2.01 -16.50
N ASP A 22 -6.86 1.20 -16.77
CA ASP A 22 -6.98 -0.04 -17.52
C ASP A 22 -7.60 -1.16 -16.67
N CYS A 23 -8.91 -1.33 -16.81
CA CYS A 23 -9.66 -2.42 -16.20
C CYS A 23 -9.59 -3.74 -16.99
N VAL A 24 -8.89 -3.81 -18.13
CA VAL A 24 -8.95 -4.95 -19.09
C VAL A 24 -8.19 -6.20 -18.59
N GLY A 25 -7.68 -6.18 -17.37
CA GLY A 25 -7.69 -7.38 -16.52
C GLY A 25 -6.34 -7.89 -16.00
N THR A 26 -5.24 -7.13 -16.09
CA THR A 26 -3.96 -7.52 -15.45
C THR A 26 -3.29 -6.42 -14.65
N THR A 27 -3.81 -6.10 -13.46
CA THR A 27 -2.99 -5.49 -12.39
C THR A 27 -1.89 -6.44 -11.91
N TYR A 28 -2.12 -7.74 -12.03
CA TYR A 28 -1.19 -8.82 -11.65
C TYR A 28 0.19 -8.67 -12.32
N VAL A 29 1.19 -8.21 -11.57
CA VAL A 29 2.58 -8.14 -12.05
C VAL A 29 3.18 -9.53 -12.12
N LYS A 30 3.30 -10.07 -13.34
CA LYS A 30 3.84 -11.40 -13.62
C LYS A 30 5.26 -11.55 -13.02
N PRO A 31 5.53 -12.62 -12.25
CA PRO A 31 6.83 -12.82 -11.62
C PRO A 31 7.97 -13.02 -12.62
N VAL A 32 9.11 -12.39 -12.32
CA VAL A 32 10.34 -12.44 -13.10
C VAL A 32 11.12 -13.73 -12.79
N MET A 33 10.53 -14.87 -13.19
CA MET A 33 10.97 -16.24 -12.84
C MET A 33 12.42 -16.61 -13.22
N TRP A 34 13.14 -15.83 -14.03
CA TRP A 34 14.47 -16.22 -14.48
C TRP A 34 15.51 -16.22 -13.36
N ARG A 35 15.38 -15.37 -12.34
CA ARG A 35 16.36 -15.27 -11.23
C ARG A 35 16.23 -16.39 -10.20
N THR A 36 15.01 -16.86 -9.90
CA THR A 36 14.81 -18.04 -9.04
C THR A 36 15.29 -19.30 -9.75
N ARG A 37 15.03 -19.44 -11.05
CA ARG A 37 15.61 -20.50 -11.89
C ARG A 37 17.13 -20.44 -11.92
N LEU A 38 17.74 -19.26 -12.06
CA LEU A 38 19.20 -19.08 -12.03
C LEU A 38 19.80 -19.57 -10.70
N ALA A 39 19.20 -19.24 -9.56
CA ALA A 39 19.67 -19.72 -8.25
C ALA A 39 19.58 -21.25 -8.12
N SER A 40 18.49 -21.87 -8.59
CA SER A 40 18.37 -23.33 -8.63
C SER A 40 19.36 -24.00 -9.59
N VAL A 41 19.65 -23.38 -10.73
CA VAL A 41 20.68 -23.85 -11.69
C VAL A 41 22.09 -23.72 -11.09
N ILE A 42 22.41 -22.63 -10.39
CA ILE A 42 23.69 -22.49 -9.69
C ILE A 42 23.84 -23.56 -8.60
N ALA A 43 22.81 -23.82 -7.80
CA ALA A 43 22.84 -24.90 -6.81
C ALA A 43 23.03 -26.29 -7.45
N LEU A 44 22.35 -26.56 -8.57
CA LEU A 44 22.54 -27.80 -9.34
C LEU A 44 23.98 -27.92 -9.87
N LEU A 45 24.55 -26.85 -10.42
CA LEU A 45 25.93 -26.81 -10.93
C LEU A 45 26.96 -27.02 -9.81
N ILE A 46 26.73 -26.47 -8.61
CA ILE A 46 27.58 -26.70 -7.43
C ILE A 46 27.53 -28.19 -7.01
N ILE A 47 26.34 -28.80 -6.98
CA ILE A 47 26.19 -30.23 -6.65
C ILE A 47 26.87 -31.10 -7.71
N LEU A 48 26.68 -30.81 -9.00
CA LEU A 48 27.33 -31.51 -10.11
C LEU A 48 28.87 -31.37 -10.08
N LEU A 49 29.38 -30.17 -9.76
CA LEU A 49 30.82 -29.94 -9.56
C LEU A 49 31.36 -30.75 -8.38
N GLY A 50 30.62 -30.84 -7.27
CA GLY A 50 31.00 -31.68 -6.13
C GLY A 50 31.06 -33.17 -6.48
N VAL A 51 30.10 -33.68 -7.25
CA VAL A 51 30.09 -35.06 -7.76
C VAL A 51 31.24 -35.29 -8.75
N PHE A 52 31.56 -34.32 -9.61
CA PHE A 52 32.71 -34.40 -10.51
C PHE A 52 34.04 -34.44 -9.74
N LEU A 53 34.27 -33.53 -8.79
CA LEU A 53 35.48 -33.52 -7.96
C LEU A 53 35.64 -34.83 -7.17
N TYR A 54 34.53 -35.39 -6.67
CA TYR A 54 34.53 -36.72 -6.05
C TYR A 54 34.96 -37.84 -7.02
N SER A 55 34.49 -37.83 -8.28
CA SER A 55 34.89 -38.83 -9.29
C SER A 55 36.34 -38.70 -9.74
N GLN A 56 36.93 -37.50 -9.64
CA GLN A 56 38.37 -37.26 -9.89
C GLN A 56 39.26 -37.58 -8.68
N GLY A 57 38.74 -38.21 -7.62
CA GLY A 57 39.50 -38.59 -6.43
C GLY A 57 39.71 -37.47 -5.39
N LEU A 58 39.18 -36.26 -5.63
CA LEU A 58 39.22 -35.15 -4.66
C LEU A 58 38.08 -35.29 -3.64
N PHE A 59 37.98 -36.48 -3.04
CA PHE A 59 36.82 -36.93 -2.26
C PHE A 59 36.38 -35.94 -1.18
N SER A 60 37.32 -35.44 -0.37
CA SER A 60 37.05 -34.50 0.72
C SER A 60 36.47 -33.17 0.23
N ILE A 61 36.93 -32.68 -0.92
CA ILE A 61 36.45 -31.42 -1.52
C ILE A 61 35.06 -31.64 -2.12
N GLY A 62 34.86 -32.74 -2.86
CA GLY A 62 33.55 -33.09 -3.43
C GLY A 62 32.46 -33.27 -2.37
N ILE A 63 32.77 -34.01 -1.29
CA ILE A 63 31.86 -34.19 -0.15
C ILE A 63 31.56 -32.85 0.53
N ALA A 64 32.57 -32.02 0.81
CA ALA A 64 32.38 -30.73 1.46
C ALA A 64 31.49 -29.79 0.63
N LEU A 65 31.70 -29.74 -0.70
CA LEU A 65 30.92 -28.88 -1.58
C LEU A 65 29.43 -29.29 -1.61
N ILE A 66 29.15 -30.59 -1.65
CA ILE A 66 27.78 -31.14 -1.62
C ILE A 66 27.14 -30.90 -0.24
N THR A 67 27.82 -31.22 0.86
CA THR A 67 27.23 -31.11 2.20
C THR A 67 27.00 -29.66 2.61
N VAL A 68 27.91 -28.72 2.26
CA VAL A 68 27.67 -27.28 2.46
C VAL A 68 26.51 -26.79 1.61
N CYS A 69 26.42 -27.17 0.32
CA CYS A 69 25.30 -26.77 -0.52
C CYS A 69 23.94 -27.26 0.03
N LEU A 70 23.86 -28.55 0.42
CA LEU A 70 22.67 -29.12 1.04
C LEU A 70 22.35 -28.51 2.40
N ALA A 71 23.35 -28.19 3.23
CA ALA A 71 23.16 -27.51 4.50
C ALA A 71 22.64 -26.08 4.29
N CYS A 72 23.18 -25.32 3.34
CA CYS A 72 22.69 -24.00 2.97
C CYS A 72 21.24 -24.06 2.45
N LEU A 73 20.88 -25.06 1.62
CA LEU A 73 19.50 -25.27 1.16
C LEU A 73 18.56 -25.67 2.30
N ALA A 74 19.00 -26.49 3.26
CA ALA A 74 18.22 -26.87 4.43
C ALA A 74 18.02 -25.69 5.39
N ILE A 75 19.07 -24.92 5.69
CA ILE A 75 19.02 -23.70 6.50
C ILE A 75 18.13 -22.66 5.82
N LEU A 76 18.26 -22.45 4.52
CA LEU A 76 17.37 -21.58 3.76
C LEU A 76 15.93 -22.08 3.82
N GLY A 77 15.67 -23.38 3.70
CA GLY A 77 14.34 -23.97 3.86
C GLY A 77 13.75 -23.79 5.26
N ILE A 78 14.57 -23.85 6.31
CA ILE A 78 14.17 -23.59 7.70
C ILE A 78 13.89 -22.10 7.92
N ILE A 79 14.76 -21.21 7.45
CA ILE A 79 14.57 -19.75 7.53
C ILE A 79 13.32 -19.35 6.75
N VAL A 80 13.15 -19.80 5.51
CA VAL A 80 11.95 -19.57 4.69
C VAL A 80 10.71 -20.07 5.43
N ARG A 81 10.74 -21.26 6.06
CA ARG A 81 9.59 -21.79 6.83
C ARG A 81 9.31 -20.98 8.11
N ALA A 82 10.32 -20.51 8.82
CA ALA A 82 10.17 -19.73 10.05
C ALA A 82 9.72 -18.28 9.76
N SER A 83 10.27 -17.65 8.72
CA SER A 83 9.82 -16.36 8.20
C SER A 83 8.41 -16.47 7.61
N ALA A 84 8.10 -17.56 6.89
CA ALA A 84 6.74 -17.83 6.43
C ALA A 84 5.77 -17.91 7.61
N ALA A 85 6.11 -18.67 8.65
CA ALA A 85 5.22 -18.86 9.79
C ALA A 85 4.85 -17.54 10.48
N ARG A 86 5.80 -16.61 10.62
CA ARG A 86 5.58 -15.29 11.23
C ARG A 86 4.87 -14.27 10.33
N PHE A 87 4.86 -14.46 9.01
CA PHE A 87 4.48 -13.41 8.05
C PHE A 87 3.33 -13.81 7.10
N MET A 88 2.96 -15.09 7.05
CA MET A 88 2.00 -15.66 6.08
C MET A 88 0.77 -16.30 6.76
N GLY A 89 0.51 -16.01 8.04
CA GLY A 89 -0.68 -16.51 8.76
C GLY A 89 -0.75 -18.02 8.98
N TYR A 90 0.40 -18.68 9.16
CA TYR A 90 0.48 -20.14 9.32
C TYR A 90 0.07 -20.57 10.74
N ARG A 91 -1.18 -21.06 10.87
CA ARG A 91 -1.83 -21.54 12.10
C ARG A 91 -1.95 -20.50 13.22
N ASN A 92 -3.18 -20.15 13.59
CA ASN A 92 -3.50 -19.24 14.69
C ASN A 92 -2.77 -17.90 14.55
N THR A 93 -3.07 -17.16 13.48
CA THR A 93 -2.60 -15.77 13.35
C THR A 93 -2.98 -15.01 14.62
N ALA A 94 -1.99 -14.46 15.33
CA ALA A 94 -2.16 -13.94 16.67
C ALA A 94 -2.97 -12.62 16.65
N CYS A 95 -4.29 -12.73 16.78
CA CYS A 95 -5.16 -11.58 17.00
C CYS A 95 -4.88 -10.97 18.38
N GLU A 96 -4.90 -9.64 18.45
CA GLU A 96 -4.92 -8.90 19.71
C GLU A 96 -6.28 -9.16 20.38
N ASP A 97 -6.28 -9.72 21.60
CA ASP A 97 -7.50 -10.11 22.32
C ASP A 97 -8.14 -8.92 23.06
N THR A 98 -8.35 -7.81 22.35
CA THR A 98 -8.97 -6.60 22.91
C THR A 98 -10.50 -6.72 22.90
N PRO A 99 -11.24 -6.26 23.93
CA PRO A 99 -12.67 -6.53 24.05
C PRO A 99 -13.55 -6.03 22.89
N LEU A 100 -13.12 -4.98 22.20
CA LEU A 100 -13.83 -4.32 21.09
C LEU A 100 -13.15 -4.53 19.72
N GLY A 101 -12.08 -5.34 19.66
CA GLY A 101 -11.27 -5.52 18.46
C GLY A 101 -10.35 -4.32 18.15
N ARG A 102 -9.41 -4.54 17.23
CA ARG A 102 -8.31 -3.61 16.96
C ARG A 102 -8.79 -2.22 16.59
N TYR A 103 -9.82 -2.10 15.74
CA TYR A 103 -10.31 -0.81 15.24
C TYR A 103 -10.90 0.14 16.30
N LEU A 104 -11.18 -0.35 17.51
CA LEU A 104 -11.62 0.46 18.65
C LEU A 104 -10.63 0.49 19.82
N SER A 105 -9.53 -0.28 19.74
CA SER A 105 -8.50 -0.38 20.78
C SER A 105 -7.10 0.06 20.34
N SER A 106 -6.87 0.34 19.06
CA SER A 106 -5.54 0.78 18.59
C SER A 106 -5.27 2.23 19.00
N ASP A 107 -4.05 2.46 19.49
CA ASP A 107 -3.54 3.75 19.92
C ASP A 107 -3.03 4.61 18.74
N LYS A 108 -2.67 5.86 19.04
CA LYS A 108 -2.06 6.79 18.06
C LYS A 108 -0.82 6.22 17.36
N THR A 109 -0.04 5.34 18.02
CA THR A 109 1.13 4.69 17.41
C THR A 109 0.72 3.69 16.33
N THR A 110 -0.27 2.84 16.63
CA THR A 110 -0.80 1.83 15.71
C THR A 110 -1.54 2.47 14.53
N ILE A 111 -2.29 3.56 14.79
CA ILE A 111 -2.88 4.39 13.72
C ILE A 111 -1.78 4.89 12.79
N ARG A 112 -0.77 5.62 13.30
CA ARG A 112 0.37 6.12 12.49
C ARG A 112 1.10 5.03 11.70
N LEU A 113 1.21 3.80 12.22
CA LEU A 113 1.82 2.67 11.49
C LEU A 113 1.00 2.25 10.27
N SER A 114 -0.35 2.29 10.35
CA SER A 114 -1.24 2.06 9.21
C SER A 114 -1.34 3.27 8.25
N THR A 115 -0.93 4.46 8.71
CA THR A 115 -1.12 5.75 8.01
C THR A 115 0.07 6.70 8.20
N PRO A 116 1.26 6.40 7.65
CA PRO A 116 2.47 7.21 7.86
C PRO A 116 2.39 8.61 7.23
N THR A 117 1.37 8.91 6.43
CA THR A 117 1.13 10.18 5.72
C THR A 117 -0.01 11.03 6.29
N LEU A 118 -0.57 10.67 7.45
CA LEU A 118 -1.45 11.57 8.20
C LEU A 118 -0.63 12.61 8.96
N SER A 119 -1.10 13.85 8.90
CA SER A 119 -0.75 14.90 9.84
C SER A 119 -1.36 14.63 11.21
N ASP A 120 -0.78 15.21 12.25
CA ASP A 120 -1.24 15.00 13.63
C ASP A 120 -2.65 15.51 13.91
N LYS A 121 -3.14 16.51 13.15
CA LYS A 121 -4.54 16.99 13.25
C LYS A 121 -5.52 15.98 12.65
N GLU A 122 -5.25 15.45 11.47
CA GLU A 122 -6.08 14.42 10.83
C GLU A 122 -6.14 13.14 11.69
N ALA A 123 -4.98 12.68 12.18
CA ALA A 123 -4.89 11.49 13.03
C ALA A 123 -5.63 11.67 14.37
N ALA A 124 -5.58 12.87 14.98
CA ALA A 124 -6.30 13.17 16.21
C ALA A 124 -7.83 13.22 16.00
N THR A 125 -8.32 13.74 14.87
CA THR A 125 -9.75 13.72 14.54
C THR A 125 -10.25 12.28 14.35
N ILE A 126 -9.49 11.45 13.63
CA ILE A 126 -9.82 10.02 13.44
C ILE A 126 -9.83 9.27 14.80
N ASP A 127 -8.85 9.53 15.66
CA ASP A 127 -8.76 8.94 17.00
C ASP A 127 -9.95 9.35 17.90
N LEU A 128 -10.37 10.62 17.85
CA LEU A 128 -11.56 11.13 18.54
C LEU A 128 -12.85 10.45 18.07
N HIS A 129 -13.04 10.28 16.76
CA HIS A 129 -14.19 9.58 16.21
C HIS A 129 -14.18 8.08 16.59
N ARG A 130 -13.02 7.42 16.56
CA ARG A 130 -12.86 6.02 17.01
C ARG A 130 -13.14 5.86 18.50
N ALA A 131 -12.64 6.75 19.35
CA ALA A 131 -12.93 6.76 20.78
C ALA A 131 -14.43 6.96 21.07
N THR A 132 -15.08 7.82 20.28
CA THR A 132 -16.54 8.05 20.36
C THR A 132 -17.31 6.79 19.98
N GLU A 133 -16.98 6.15 18.85
CA GLU A 133 -17.59 4.88 18.45
C GLU A 133 -17.26 3.74 19.43
N ALA A 134 -16.08 3.74 20.06
CA ALA A 134 -15.72 2.75 21.06
C ALA A 134 -16.62 2.81 22.30
N VAL A 135 -17.01 4.01 22.75
CA VAL A 135 -17.99 4.19 23.84
C VAL A 135 -19.36 3.66 23.41
N LEU A 136 -19.84 4.05 22.22
CA LEU A 136 -21.15 3.64 21.70
C LEU A 136 -21.24 2.12 21.43
N VAL A 137 -20.18 1.51 20.90
CA VAL A 137 -20.08 0.07 20.67
C VAL A 137 -19.94 -0.69 21.99
N ASN A 138 -19.21 -0.17 22.97
CA ASN A 138 -19.14 -0.78 24.30
C ASN A 138 -20.50 -0.77 25.01
N GLU A 139 -21.21 0.36 25.01
CA GLU A 139 -22.58 0.44 25.55
C GLU A 139 -23.51 -0.52 24.81
N TRP A 140 -23.46 -0.55 23.48
CA TRP A 140 -24.24 -1.48 22.68
C TRP A 140 -23.92 -2.94 23.01
N VAL A 141 -22.65 -3.35 23.08
CA VAL A 141 -22.24 -4.74 23.33
C VAL A 141 -22.57 -5.19 24.75
N VAL A 142 -22.48 -4.30 25.75
CA VAL A 142 -22.87 -4.59 27.14
C VAL A 142 -24.40 -4.74 27.28
N ASN A 143 -25.17 -3.92 26.58
CA ASN A 143 -26.64 -3.99 26.59
C ASN A 143 -27.20 -5.06 25.61
N ALA A 144 -26.40 -5.51 24.65
CA ALA A 144 -26.78 -6.53 23.68
C ALA A 144 -26.87 -7.93 24.33
N ARG A 145 -27.63 -8.81 23.69
CA ARG A 145 -27.66 -10.23 24.04
C ARG A 145 -26.28 -10.83 23.77
N THR A 146 -25.71 -11.48 24.78
CA THR A 146 -24.38 -12.11 24.74
C THR A 146 -24.13 -12.85 23.41
N PRO A 147 -23.06 -12.52 22.65
CA PRO A 147 -22.83 -13.10 21.33
C PRO A 147 -22.72 -14.62 21.37
N ARG A 148 -23.59 -15.31 20.62
CA ARG A 148 -23.71 -16.77 20.70
C ARG A 148 -22.74 -17.46 19.75
N ARG A 149 -21.92 -18.38 20.26
CA ARG A 149 -20.99 -19.17 19.43
C ARG A 149 -21.74 -20.02 18.41
N ILE A 150 -21.39 -19.86 17.14
CA ILE A 150 -21.83 -20.67 16.02
C ILE A 150 -20.60 -21.37 15.42
N GLN A 151 -20.80 -22.55 14.83
CA GLN A 151 -19.78 -23.25 14.05
C GLN A 151 -20.39 -23.73 12.73
N VAL A 152 -19.62 -23.59 11.65
CA VAL A 152 -19.95 -24.00 10.27
C VAL A 152 -18.81 -24.88 9.75
N ARG A 153 -19.02 -25.61 8.65
CA ARG A 153 -17.92 -26.21 7.87
C ARG A 153 -17.92 -25.63 6.46
N SER A 154 -16.72 -25.34 5.97
CA SER A 154 -16.50 -25.01 4.56
C SER A 154 -16.61 -26.25 3.65
N ASP A 155 -16.55 -26.04 2.34
CA ASP A 155 -16.66 -27.12 1.34
C ASP A 155 -15.47 -28.09 1.36
N ASP A 156 -14.27 -27.61 1.68
CA ASP A 156 -13.08 -28.43 1.97
C ASP A 156 -13.13 -29.13 3.35
N GLY A 157 -14.17 -28.88 4.14
CA GLY A 157 -14.40 -29.46 5.46
C GLY A 157 -13.83 -28.67 6.64
N THR A 158 -13.08 -27.59 6.42
CA THR A 158 -12.51 -26.71 7.47
C THR A 158 -13.61 -26.23 8.43
N ALA A 159 -13.43 -26.37 9.74
CA ALA A 159 -14.40 -25.88 10.72
C ALA A 159 -14.22 -24.38 10.98
N LEU A 160 -15.26 -23.60 10.71
CA LEU A 160 -15.29 -22.15 10.83
C LEU A 160 -16.07 -21.75 12.09
N ALA A 161 -15.57 -20.76 12.82
CA ALA A 161 -16.18 -20.25 14.05
C ALA A 161 -16.73 -18.84 13.87
N GLY A 162 -17.79 -18.52 14.61
CA GLY A 162 -18.39 -17.19 14.60
C GLY A 162 -19.25 -16.91 15.83
N ARG A 163 -19.75 -15.69 15.91
CA ARG A 163 -20.59 -15.15 16.99
C ARG A 163 -21.83 -14.48 16.39
N MET A 164 -23.00 -14.98 16.76
CA MET A 164 -24.30 -14.41 16.36
C MET A 164 -24.83 -13.47 17.43
N ILE A 165 -25.11 -12.21 17.05
CA ILE A 165 -25.91 -11.25 17.85
C ILE A 165 -27.30 -11.15 17.19
N PRO A 166 -28.35 -11.72 17.77
CA PRO A 166 -29.68 -11.74 17.16
C PRO A 166 -30.46 -10.45 17.43
N GLY A 167 -31.07 -9.89 16.38
CA GLY A 167 -31.97 -8.74 16.45
C GLY A 167 -33.27 -9.04 17.22
N THR A 168 -34.21 -8.11 17.26
CA THR A 168 -35.47 -8.31 17.99
C THR A 168 -36.36 -9.38 17.36
N LYS A 169 -36.27 -9.57 16.03
CA LYS A 169 -37.12 -10.49 15.24
C LYS A 169 -36.31 -11.38 14.29
N ARG A 170 -36.73 -12.64 14.13
CA ARG A 170 -36.08 -13.64 13.26
C ARG A 170 -36.09 -13.28 11.77
N LEU A 171 -37.13 -12.59 11.29
CA LEU A 171 -37.31 -12.23 9.87
C LEU A 171 -36.70 -10.87 9.51
N ARG A 172 -35.61 -10.47 10.20
CA ARG A 172 -34.85 -9.26 9.87
C ARG A 172 -33.66 -9.60 8.99
N PRO A 173 -33.18 -8.66 8.15
CA PRO A 173 -31.98 -8.84 7.36
C PRO A 173 -30.81 -9.32 8.23
N TRP A 174 -29.94 -10.12 7.64
CA TRP A 174 -28.69 -10.53 8.25
C TRP A 174 -27.54 -9.68 7.74
N VAL A 175 -26.54 -9.47 8.59
CA VAL A 175 -25.25 -8.90 8.20
C VAL A 175 -24.15 -9.89 8.52
N LEU A 176 -23.47 -10.37 7.49
CA LEU A 176 -22.29 -11.19 7.59
C LEU A 176 -21.06 -10.27 7.59
N MET A 177 -20.43 -10.15 8.76
CA MET A 177 -19.25 -9.30 8.95
C MET A 177 -17.97 -10.13 8.76
N LEU A 178 -17.06 -9.67 7.91
CA LEU A 178 -15.80 -10.35 7.57
C LEU A 178 -14.61 -9.41 7.88
N HIS A 179 -13.75 -9.80 8.82
CA HIS A 179 -12.63 -8.96 9.26
C HIS A 179 -11.40 -9.04 8.34
N ASP A 180 -10.50 -8.05 8.45
CA ASP A 180 -9.20 -8.08 7.76
C ASP A 180 -8.20 -9.05 8.42
N PHE A 181 -7.16 -9.42 7.67
CA PHE A 181 -6.00 -10.19 8.09
C PHE A 181 -5.41 -9.73 9.44
N GLY A 182 -5.06 -10.70 10.29
CA GLY A 182 -4.59 -10.47 11.66
C GLY A 182 -5.69 -10.13 12.68
N GLY A 183 -6.93 -9.93 12.24
CA GLY A 183 -8.08 -9.67 13.11
C GLY A 183 -8.76 -10.93 13.67
N SER A 184 -9.93 -10.69 14.28
CA SER A 184 -10.91 -11.70 14.71
C SER A 184 -12.33 -11.16 14.55
N TRP A 185 -13.34 -11.96 14.88
CA TRP A 185 -14.76 -11.56 14.91
C TRP A 185 -15.02 -10.24 15.69
N ARG A 186 -14.15 -9.85 16.62
CA ARG A 186 -14.28 -8.60 17.38
C ARG A 186 -13.97 -7.34 16.57
N ASP A 187 -13.05 -7.41 15.62
CA ASP A 187 -12.70 -6.24 14.78
C ASP A 187 -13.91 -5.69 14.02
N SER A 188 -14.84 -6.59 13.68
CA SER A 188 -16.12 -6.25 13.05
C SER A 188 -17.11 -5.48 13.95
N LEU A 189 -16.94 -5.50 15.28
CA LEU A 189 -17.84 -4.79 16.20
C LEU A 189 -17.86 -3.28 15.93
N ALA A 190 -16.70 -2.72 15.55
CA ALA A 190 -16.49 -1.32 15.20
C ALA A 190 -17.38 -0.80 14.04
N PHE A 191 -17.92 -1.73 13.24
CA PHE A 191 -18.77 -1.44 12.09
C PHE A 191 -20.17 -2.04 12.24
N SER A 192 -20.46 -2.72 13.36
CA SER A 192 -21.69 -3.50 13.55
C SER A 192 -22.85 -2.73 14.17
N ARG A 193 -22.58 -1.68 14.97
CA ARG A 193 -23.60 -0.92 15.72
C ARG A 193 -24.66 -0.29 14.81
N ILE A 194 -24.25 0.25 13.66
CA ILE A 194 -25.18 0.84 12.68
C ILE A 194 -26.21 -0.17 12.18
N TYR A 195 -25.81 -1.40 11.87
CA TYR A 195 -26.72 -2.47 11.47
C TYR A 195 -27.61 -2.95 12.62
N ALA A 196 -27.12 -2.90 13.86
CA ALA A 196 -27.92 -3.22 15.03
C ALA A 196 -29.03 -2.17 15.29
N ALA A 197 -28.77 -0.89 15.01
CA ALA A 197 -29.78 0.17 15.03
C ALA A 197 -30.89 -0.06 13.98
N HIS A 198 -30.58 -0.69 12.85
CA HIS A 198 -31.55 -1.16 11.85
C HIS A 198 -32.25 -2.49 12.20
N ASP A 199 -32.09 -2.99 13.43
CA ASP A 199 -32.69 -4.25 13.95
C ASP A 199 -32.26 -5.52 13.17
N CYS A 200 -31.11 -5.47 12.50
CA CYS A 200 -30.55 -6.62 11.78
C CYS A 200 -30.03 -7.72 12.72
N ASN A 201 -29.99 -8.95 12.21
CA ASN A 201 -29.25 -10.05 12.82
C ASN A 201 -27.78 -9.97 12.39
N ILE A 202 -26.82 -10.06 13.30
CA ILE A 202 -25.39 -9.91 12.97
C ILE A 202 -24.66 -11.23 13.17
N MET A 203 -23.91 -11.64 12.15
CA MET A 203 -22.96 -12.75 12.19
C MET A 203 -21.54 -12.19 12.10
N LEU A 204 -20.80 -12.30 13.21
CA LEU A 204 -19.40 -11.91 13.32
C LEU A 204 -18.55 -13.18 13.18
N VAL A 205 -17.81 -13.37 12.08
CA VAL A 205 -17.04 -14.61 11.87
C VAL A 205 -15.57 -14.42 12.21
N ASP A 206 -14.92 -15.48 12.66
CA ASP A 206 -13.47 -15.59 12.56
C ASP A 206 -13.14 -16.12 11.15
N MET A 207 -12.34 -15.39 10.39
CA MET A 207 -11.87 -15.82 9.07
C MET A 207 -10.98 -17.07 9.20
N ARG A 208 -10.85 -17.86 8.11
CA ARG A 208 -9.98 -19.04 8.05
C ARG A 208 -8.57 -18.74 8.57
N ALA A 209 -8.02 -19.66 9.36
CA ALA A 209 -6.73 -19.53 10.07
C ALA A 209 -6.59 -18.31 11.04
N HIS A 210 -7.71 -17.71 11.45
CA HIS A 210 -7.78 -16.66 12.48
C HIS A 210 -8.72 -17.07 13.63
N GLY A 211 -8.56 -16.45 14.81
CA GLY A 211 -9.44 -16.63 15.95
C GLY A 211 -9.67 -18.10 16.34
N GLU A 212 -10.94 -18.53 16.37
CA GLU A 212 -11.34 -19.91 16.62
C GLU A 212 -11.58 -20.77 15.35
N SER A 213 -11.32 -20.22 14.16
CA SER A 213 -11.50 -20.93 12.88
C SER A 213 -10.28 -21.78 12.52
N GLU A 214 -10.53 -22.99 12.00
CA GLU A 214 -9.49 -23.86 11.47
C GLU A 214 -8.85 -23.28 10.18
N GLY A 215 -7.72 -23.88 9.78
CA GLY A 215 -7.00 -23.54 8.55
C GLY A 215 -5.48 -23.66 8.73
N GLU A 216 -4.78 -24.15 7.71
CA GLU A 216 -3.31 -24.09 7.65
C GLU A 216 -2.83 -22.76 7.02
N TRP A 217 -3.64 -22.18 6.13
CA TRP A 217 -3.32 -21.01 5.32
C TRP A 217 -4.47 -20.01 5.34
N THR A 218 -4.16 -18.72 5.42
CA THR A 218 -5.13 -17.64 5.16
C THR A 218 -5.46 -17.57 3.67
N GLY A 219 -6.73 -17.43 3.31
CA GLY A 219 -7.14 -17.45 1.91
C GLY A 219 -6.76 -16.21 1.09
N SER A 220 -6.34 -15.12 1.73
CA SER A 220 -6.15 -13.79 1.12
C SER A 220 -7.36 -13.38 0.26
N GLY A 221 -8.57 -13.61 0.75
CA GLY A 221 -9.82 -13.47 0.00
C GLY A 221 -10.15 -14.69 -0.86
N TRP A 222 -9.16 -15.31 -1.51
CA TRP A 222 -9.40 -16.37 -2.50
C TRP A 222 -9.92 -17.69 -1.92
N LEU A 223 -9.29 -18.29 -0.91
CA LEU A 223 -9.92 -19.46 -0.25
C LEU A 223 -11.17 -19.02 0.54
N ASP A 224 -11.06 -17.86 1.19
CA ASP A 224 -12.05 -17.37 2.14
C ASP A 224 -13.42 -17.14 1.46
N ARG A 225 -13.46 -16.91 0.14
CA ARG A 225 -14.70 -16.81 -0.66
C ARG A 225 -15.65 -17.99 -0.50
N ARG A 226 -15.13 -19.21 -0.32
CA ARG A 226 -15.96 -20.42 -0.11
C ARG A 226 -16.50 -20.49 1.32
N ASP A 227 -15.73 -19.97 2.28
CA ASP A 227 -16.16 -19.81 3.67
C ASP A 227 -17.32 -18.80 3.77
N VAL A 228 -17.27 -17.69 3.01
CA VAL A 228 -18.36 -16.71 2.91
C VAL A 228 -19.65 -17.37 2.43
N ILE A 229 -19.58 -18.19 1.37
CA ILE A 229 -20.75 -18.92 0.84
C ILE A 229 -21.29 -19.89 1.91
N ALA A 230 -20.44 -20.63 2.61
CA ALA A 230 -20.85 -21.53 3.69
C ALA A 230 -21.57 -20.79 4.85
N TRP A 231 -21.10 -19.60 5.22
CA TRP A 231 -21.78 -18.74 6.20
C TRP A 231 -23.14 -18.23 5.70
N CYS A 232 -23.24 -17.80 4.44
CA CYS A 232 -24.51 -17.44 3.82
C CYS A 232 -25.50 -18.63 3.78
N SER A 233 -25.04 -19.83 3.41
CA SER A 233 -25.85 -21.05 3.44
C SER A 233 -26.37 -21.38 4.86
N TRP A 234 -25.55 -21.18 5.90
CA TRP A 234 -26.00 -21.33 7.28
C TRP A 234 -27.09 -20.32 7.65
N ILE A 235 -26.94 -19.05 7.25
CA ILE A 235 -27.92 -17.99 7.51
C ILE A 235 -29.27 -18.31 6.84
N ILE A 236 -29.24 -18.79 5.60
CA ILE A 236 -30.43 -19.21 4.84
C ILE A 236 -31.10 -20.40 5.52
N ALA A 237 -30.36 -21.47 5.82
CA ALA A 237 -30.89 -22.64 6.53
C ALA A 237 -31.45 -22.28 7.94
N ARG A 238 -30.85 -21.29 8.61
CA ARG A 238 -31.30 -20.81 9.92
C ARG A 238 -32.62 -20.03 9.85
N THR A 239 -32.87 -19.32 8.75
CA THR A 239 -33.90 -18.26 8.66
C THR A 239 -35.04 -18.63 7.72
N GLY A 240 -34.74 -19.22 6.57
CA GLY A 240 -35.64 -19.54 5.46
C GLY A 240 -35.25 -18.78 4.18
N GLU A 241 -35.69 -19.30 3.02
CA GLU A 241 -35.33 -18.78 1.68
C GLU A 241 -35.60 -17.28 1.48
N GLY A 242 -36.61 -16.73 2.14
CA GLY A 242 -36.96 -15.31 2.09
C GLY A 242 -36.08 -14.38 2.94
N THR A 243 -34.93 -14.85 3.43
CA THR A 243 -33.98 -13.99 4.14
C THR A 243 -33.28 -13.03 3.19
N GLN A 244 -32.93 -11.85 3.69
CA GLN A 244 -32.01 -10.91 3.05
C GLN A 244 -30.67 -10.98 3.79
N ILE A 245 -29.55 -10.91 3.06
CA ILE A 245 -28.20 -10.88 3.60
C ILE A 245 -27.48 -9.65 3.04
N ILE A 246 -26.83 -8.90 3.92
CA ILE A 246 -25.80 -7.91 3.61
C ILE A 246 -24.47 -8.57 3.98
N ILE A 247 -23.44 -8.45 3.15
CA ILE A 247 -22.07 -8.81 3.54
C ILE A 247 -21.31 -7.51 3.75
N HIS A 248 -20.65 -7.34 4.90
CA HIS A 248 -19.73 -6.24 5.13
C HIS A 248 -18.34 -6.82 5.38
N GLY A 249 -17.47 -6.68 4.38
CA GLY A 249 -16.09 -7.11 4.47
C GLY A 249 -15.13 -5.93 4.63
N ILE A 250 -14.04 -6.19 5.36
CA ILE A 250 -12.99 -5.25 5.70
C ILE A 250 -11.66 -5.83 5.18
N GLY A 251 -10.92 -5.11 4.33
CA GLY A 251 -9.63 -5.52 3.77
C GLY A 251 -9.69 -6.90 3.09
N MET A 252 -9.00 -7.89 3.65
CA MET A 252 -9.07 -9.30 3.23
C MET A 252 -10.51 -9.84 3.22
N GLY A 253 -11.34 -9.48 4.19
CA GLY A 253 -12.77 -9.82 4.22
C GLY A 253 -13.58 -9.13 3.13
N ALA A 254 -13.20 -7.91 2.73
CA ALA A 254 -13.83 -7.21 1.62
C ALA A 254 -13.58 -7.94 0.30
N THR A 255 -12.31 -8.23 0.00
CA THR A 255 -11.94 -9.01 -1.19
C THR A 255 -12.50 -10.44 -1.15
N ALA A 256 -12.66 -11.06 0.03
CA ALA A 256 -13.35 -12.36 0.16
C ALA A 256 -14.83 -12.29 -0.28
N ALA A 257 -15.54 -11.21 0.07
CA ALA A 257 -16.92 -10.99 -0.35
C ALA A 257 -17.04 -10.78 -1.87
N LEU A 258 -16.13 -10.01 -2.47
CA LEU A 258 -16.11 -9.77 -3.92
C LEU A 258 -15.80 -11.06 -4.70
N PHE A 259 -14.80 -11.85 -4.28
CA PHE A 259 -14.53 -13.17 -4.87
C PHE A 259 -15.66 -14.18 -4.64
N ALA A 260 -16.45 -14.05 -3.57
CA ALA A 260 -17.61 -14.90 -3.36
C ALA A 260 -18.72 -14.57 -4.36
N ALA A 261 -18.90 -13.29 -4.69
CA ALA A 261 -19.92 -12.81 -5.62
C ALA A 261 -19.67 -13.14 -7.10
N GLU A 262 -18.46 -13.62 -7.44
CA GLU A 262 -18.10 -14.20 -8.74
C GLU A 262 -18.55 -15.67 -8.88
N GLU A 263 -18.79 -16.38 -7.77
CA GLU A 263 -19.10 -17.81 -7.79
C GLU A 263 -20.53 -18.12 -8.25
N LYS A 264 -20.67 -19.21 -8.99
CA LYS A 264 -21.96 -19.60 -9.61
C LYS A 264 -23.01 -20.09 -8.61
N ASP A 265 -22.60 -20.45 -7.40
CA ASP A 265 -23.44 -20.82 -6.26
C ASP A 265 -23.54 -19.70 -5.20
N PHE A 266 -23.17 -18.45 -5.55
CA PHE A 266 -23.37 -17.30 -4.68
C PHE A 266 -24.87 -17.07 -4.40
N PRO A 267 -25.32 -17.00 -3.13
CA PRO A 267 -26.77 -17.01 -2.86
C PRO A 267 -27.48 -15.70 -3.22
N ILE A 268 -28.58 -15.81 -3.97
CA ILE A 268 -29.46 -14.69 -4.38
C ILE A 268 -30.14 -13.95 -3.19
N GLN A 269 -30.06 -14.53 -1.98
CA GLN A 269 -30.43 -13.86 -0.74
C GLN A 269 -29.47 -12.72 -0.35
N VAL A 270 -28.23 -12.70 -0.87
CA VAL A 270 -27.33 -11.56 -0.70
C VAL A 270 -27.81 -10.39 -1.55
N ARG A 271 -28.16 -9.28 -0.89
CA ARG A 271 -28.74 -8.09 -1.52
C ARG A 271 -27.79 -6.91 -1.62
N ALA A 272 -26.71 -6.92 -0.83
CA ALA A 272 -25.73 -5.86 -0.79
C ALA A 272 -24.37 -6.40 -0.31
N ILE A 273 -23.30 -5.85 -0.87
CA ILE A 273 -21.93 -6.03 -0.38
C ILE A 273 -21.38 -4.66 -0.01
N VAL A 274 -20.86 -4.50 1.20
CA VAL A 274 -20.05 -3.36 1.64
C VAL A 274 -18.61 -3.82 1.73
N SER A 275 -17.71 -3.07 1.09
CA SER A 275 -16.36 -3.50 0.74
C SER A 275 -15.36 -2.41 1.08
N ASP A 276 -14.86 -2.40 2.32
CA ASP A 276 -13.90 -1.40 2.82
C ASP A 276 -12.44 -1.82 2.57
N SER A 277 -11.67 -0.96 1.91
CA SER A 277 -10.26 -1.16 1.54
C SER A 277 -9.94 -2.50 0.85
N ALA A 278 -10.80 -2.96 -0.06
CA ALA A 278 -10.55 -4.15 -0.87
C ALA A 278 -9.38 -3.97 -1.86
N TYR A 279 -8.66 -5.06 -2.12
CA TYR A 279 -7.60 -5.12 -3.13
C TYR A 279 -8.05 -5.84 -4.42
N THR A 280 -7.41 -5.46 -5.54
CA THR A 280 -7.69 -5.95 -6.89
C THR A 280 -7.29 -7.41 -7.10
N ASP A 281 -6.17 -7.83 -6.53
CA ASP A 281 -5.61 -9.16 -6.73
C ASP A 281 -4.74 -9.63 -5.55
N THR A 282 -4.75 -10.94 -5.30
CA THR A 282 -4.14 -11.57 -4.13
C THR A 282 -2.61 -11.50 -4.14
N TRP A 283 -2.01 -11.41 -5.32
CA TRP A 283 -0.56 -11.32 -5.48
C TRP A 283 -0.05 -9.94 -5.09
N ASN A 284 -0.62 -8.87 -5.64
CA ASN A 284 -0.20 -7.50 -5.36
C ASN A 284 -0.43 -7.14 -3.88
N ALA A 285 -1.56 -7.52 -3.30
CA ALA A 285 -1.82 -7.36 -1.86
C ALA A 285 -0.76 -8.08 -0.99
N THR A 286 -0.33 -9.28 -1.40
CA THR A 286 0.74 -10.01 -0.70
C THR A 286 2.12 -9.38 -0.94
N ALA A 287 2.40 -8.87 -2.15
CA ALA A 287 3.66 -8.21 -2.51
C ALA A 287 3.90 -6.90 -1.74
N LEU A 288 2.83 -6.12 -1.52
CA LEU A 288 2.82 -4.93 -0.67
C LEU A 288 3.22 -5.28 0.77
N ARG A 289 2.59 -6.30 1.36
CA ARG A 289 2.91 -6.78 2.71
C ARG A 289 4.38 -7.20 2.85
N PHE A 290 5.00 -7.75 1.80
CA PHE A 290 6.44 -8.04 1.75
C PHE A 290 7.36 -6.80 1.61
N GLY A 291 6.82 -5.58 1.63
CA GLY A 291 7.58 -4.33 1.77
C GLY A 291 8.47 -3.96 0.58
N LYS A 292 8.16 -4.46 -0.62
CA LYS A 292 9.06 -4.39 -1.80
C LYS A 292 8.49 -3.67 -3.02
N GLY A 293 7.22 -3.26 -2.98
CA GLY A 293 6.53 -2.65 -4.12
C GLY A 293 6.36 -3.59 -5.32
N PHE A 294 5.81 -3.07 -6.41
CA PHE A 294 5.39 -3.90 -7.55
C PHE A 294 6.51 -4.21 -8.55
N ALA A 295 7.44 -3.29 -8.78
CA ALA A 295 8.46 -3.42 -9.85
C ALA A 295 9.69 -4.25 -9.48
N LYS A 296 9.96 -4.48 -8.18
CA LYS A 296 11.16 -5.21 -7.73
C LYS A 296 10.90 -6.73 -7.78
N PRO A 297 11.78 -7.56 -8.39
CA PRO A 297 11.58 -9.00 -8.45
C PRO A 297 11.35 -9.63 -7.08
N GLN A 298 10.34 -10.51 -6.96
CA GLN A 298 9.84 -11.04 -5.70
C GLN A 298 10.16 -12.54 -5.49
N PRO A 299 11.44 -12.97 -5.41
CA PRO A 299 11.79 -14.39 -5.34
C PRO A 299 11.25 -15.10 -4.08
N MET A 300 11.00 -14.34 -2.99
CA MET A 300 10.34 -14.84 -1.79
C MET A 300 8.83 -15.09 -1.99
N LEU A 301 8.16 -14.25 -2.78
CA LEU A 301 6.74 -14.41 -3.10
C LEU A 301 6.52 -15.52 -4.13
N ASP A 302 7.44 -15.66 -5.11
CA ASP A 302 7.52 -16.82 -5.99
C ASP A 302 7.67 -18.11 -5.21
N LEU A 303 8.60 -18.15 -4.25
CA LEU A 303 8.81 -19.33 -3.40
C LEU A 303 7.58 -19.60 -2.52
N TYR A 304 6.95 -18.57 -1.94
CA TYR A 304 5.70 -18.73 -1.20
C TYR A 304 4.58 -19.28 -2.07
N ARG A 305 4.36 -18.73 -3.27
CA ARG A 305 3.39 -19.24 -4.26
C ARG A 305 3.65 -20.72 -4.60
N ILE A 306 4.90 -21.13 -4.76
CA ILE A 306 5.27 -22.52 -5.04
C ILE A 306 5.00 -23.43 -3.82
N ILE A 307 5.22 -22.95 -2.60
CA ILE A 307 4.90 -23.67 -1.36
C ILE A 307 3.38 -23.82 -1.22
N LEU A 308 2.63 -22.73 -1.34
CA LEU A 308 1.18 -22.67 -1.17
C LEU A 308 0.45 -23.49 -2.26
N LYS A 309 0.93 -23.47 -3.51
CA LYS A 309 0.39 -24.33 -4.58
C LYS A 309 0.69 -25.83 -4.39
N LYS A 310 1.56 -26.19 -3.44
CA LYS A 310 1.95 -27.57 -3.13
C LYS A 310 1.51 -28.06 -1.74
N SER A 311 1.01 -27.17 -0.88
CA SER A 311 0.47 -27.55 0.43
C SER A 311 -0.95 -28.11 0.30
N LYS A 312 -1.38 -28.90 1.30
CA LYS A 312 -2.75 -29.42 1.34
C LYS A 312 -3.70 -28.27 1.70
N GLY A 313 -4.72 -28.03 0.86
CA GLY A 313 -5.65 -26.91 1.08
C GLY A 313 -5.03 -25.53 0.80
N GLY A 314 -3.86 -25.47 0.18
CA GLY A 314 -3.31 -24.24 -0.38
C GLY A 314 -3.78 -23.98 -1.83
N TYR A 315 -3.41 -22.83 -2.37
CA TYR A 315 -3.84 -22.33 -3.68
C TYR A 315 -2.71 -21.59 -4.41
N ASP A 316 -2.99 -21.16 -5.64
CA ASP A 316 -2.06 -20.37 -6.44
C ASP A 316 -2.35 -18.86 -6.27
N LEU A 317 -1.45 -18.13 -5.58
CA LEU A 317 -1.57 -16.67 -5.34
C LEU A 317 -1.74 -15.81 -6.61
N GLY A 318 -1.48 -16.34 -7.80
CA GLY A 318 -1.62 -15.62 -9.07
C GLY A 318 -2.93 -15.86 -9.82
N ILE A 319 -3.95 -16.48 -9.21
CA ILE A 319 -5.27 -16.68 -9.84
C ILE A 319 -6.36 -15.76 -9.28
N GLY A 320 -6.23 -15.29 -8.04
CA GLY A 320 -7.19 -14.37 -7.44
C GLY A 320 -6.98 -12.94 -7.96
N ASN A 321 -7.75 -12.55 -8.96
CA ASN A 321 -7.82 -11.18 -9.50
C ASN A 321 -9.29 -10.89 -9.86
N ILE A 322 -9.94 -9.97 -9.15
CA ILE A 322 -11.39 -9.77 -9.26
C ILE A 322 -11.78 -8.78 -10.36
N LEU A 323 -10.86 -7.92 -10.82
CA LEU A 323 -11.16 -6.84 -11.78
C LEU A 323 -11.88 -7.30 -13.07
N PRO A 324 -11.50 -8.41 -13.74
CA PRO A 324 -12.22 -8.89 -14.93
C PRO A 324 -13.69 -9.23 -14.67
N SER A 325 -14.02 -9.59 -13.42
CA SER A 325 -15.31 -10.15 -13.04
C SER A 325 -16.22 -9.14 -12.33
N MET A 326 -15.70 -7.97 -11.89
CA MET A 326 -16.48 -6.89 -11.26
C MET A 326 -17.72 -6.48 -12.06
N GLN A 327 -17.62 -6.41 -13.40
CA GLN A 327 -18.77 -6.07 -14.27
C GLN A 327 -19.85 -7.15 -14.34
N SER A 328 -19.55 -8.38 -13.92
CA SER A 328 -20.50 -9.50 -13.91
C SER A 328 -21.24 -9.67 -12.57
N ILE A 329 -20.72 -9.06 -11.50
CA ILE A 329 -21.35 -9.11 -10.17
C ILE A 329 -22.67 -8.35 -10.22
N SER A 330 -23.78 -9.09 -10.12
CA SER A 330 -25.14 -8.54 -10.16
C SER A 330 -25.66 -8.07 -8.79
N THR A 331 -24.90 -8.31 -7.71
CA THR A 331 -25.22 -7.85 -6.35
C THR A 331 -24.68 -6.43 -6.17
N PRO A 332 -25.49 -5.44 -5.78
CA PRO A 332 -25.02 -4.08 -5.53
C PRO A 332 -23.85 -4.02 -4.54
N ILE A 333 -22.83 -3.22 -4.87
CA ILE A 333 -21.59 -3.07 -4.11
C ILE A 333 -21.43 -1.61 -3.65
N PHE A 334 -21.21 -1.41 -2.35
CA PHE A 334 -20.73 -0.16 -1.77
C PHE A 334 -19.23 -0.31 -1.47
N ILE A 335 -18.42 0.26 -2.35
CA ILE A 335 -16.96 0.21 -2.30
C ILE A 335 -16.48 1.42 -1.48
N MET A 336 -15.72 1.17 -0.42
CA MET A 336 -15.12 2.21 0.42
C MET A 336 -13.60 2.14 0.34
N HIS A 337 -12.93 3.29 0.23
CA HIS A 337 -11.46 3.34 0.23
C HIS A 337 -10.92 4.64 0.82
N GLY A 338 -9.79 4.57 1.52
CA GLY A 338 -9.10 5.73 2.07
C GLY A 338 -8.03 6.31 1.14
N GLU A 339 -8.00 7.64 1.00
CA GLU A 339 -7.00 8.36 0.20
C GLU A 339 -5.54 8.14 0.67
N LYS A 340 -5.34 7.83 1.95
CA LYS A 340 -4.03 7.61 2.58
C LYS A 340 -3.85 6.16 3.04
N ASP A 341 -4.55 5.21 2.42
CA ASP A 341 -4.39 3.77 2.68
C ASP A 341 -3.02 3.27 2.19
N ALA A 342 -2.12 3.02 3.14
CA ALA A 342 -0.77 2.50 2.88
C ALA A 342 -0.69 0.97 2.82
N CYS A 343 -1.75 0.25 3.23
CA CYS A 343 -1.77 -1.22 3.23
C CYS A 343 -2.39 -1.78 1.93
N THR A 344 -3.40 -1.08 1.40
CA THR A 344 -4.04 -1.33 0.11
C THR A 344 -4.12 0.01 -0.64
N PRO A 345 -3.16 0.33 -1.53
CA PRO A 345 -3.04 1.66 -2.13
C PRO A 345 -4.33 2.17 -2.80
N PRO A 346 -4.60 3.50 -2.76
CA PRO A 346 -5.89 4.08 -3.18
C PRO A 346 -6.33 3.75 -4.61
N TYR A 347 -5.37 3.54 -5.52
CA TYR A 347 -5.68 3.16 -6.90
C TYR A 347 -6.43 1.82 -6.99
N MET A 348 -6.24 0.89 -6.04
CA MET A 348 -6.96 -0.39 -6.05
C MET A 348 -8.47 -0.19 -5.87
N GLY A 349 -8.89 0.64 -4.90
CA GLY A 349 -10.30 1.02 -4.74
C GLY A 349 -10.84 1.77 -5.96
N MET A 350 -10.04 2.67 -6.54
CA MET A 350 -10.40 3.40 -7.75
C MET A 350 -10.63 2.46 -8.96
N TYR A 351 -9.78 1.45 -9.12
CA TYR A 351 -9.87 0.46 -10.18
C TYR A 351 -11.10 -0.46 -9.97
N LEU A 352 -11.35 -0.90 -8.73
CA LEU A 352 -12.57 -1.65 -8.38
C LEU A 352 -13.83 -0.83 -8.67
N ALA A 353 -13.84 0.46 -8.34
CA ALA A 353 -14.96 1.37 -8.60
C ALA A 353 -15.20 1.62 -10.10
N LYS A 354 -14.14 1.87 -10.89
CA LYS A 354 -14.25 1.99 -12.36
C LYS A 354 -14.76 0.69 -12.98
N ALA A 355 -14.24 -0.46 -12.53
CA ALA A 355 -14.68 -1.78 -12.99
C ALA A 355 -16.11 -2.12 -12.54
N ALA A 356 -16.59 -1.58 -11.41
CA ALA A 356 -17.99 -1.65 -10.98
C ALA A 356 -18.93 -0.66 -11.70
N GLY A 357 -18.42 0.13 -12.65
CA GLY A 357 -19.19 1.09 -13.45
C GLY A 357 -19.50 2.42 -12.76
N CYS A 358 -18.81 2.76 -11.67
CA CYS A 358 -18.90 4.09 -11.06
C CYS A 358 -18.09 5.11 -11.87
N ASP A 359 -18.62 6.32 -12.02
CA ASP A 359 -17.85 7.44 -12.57
C ASP A 359 -16.85 7.96 -11.52
N VAL A 360 -15.57 7.72 -11.75
CA VAL A 360 -14.48 8.12 -10.86
C VAL A 360 -13.56 9.18 -11.48
N ASP A 361 -13.83 9.64 -12.70
CA ASP A 361 -12.85 10.44 -13.45
C ASP A 361 -12.69 11.83 -12.82
N THR A 362 -13.79 12.45 -12.38
CA THR A 362 -13.76 13.68 -11.56
C THR A 362 -13.02 13.51 -10.22
N ILE A 363 -13.05 12.31 -9.63
CA ILE A 363 -12.32 12.02 -8.38
C ILE A 363 -10.82 11.92 -8.68
N LEU A 364 -10.44 11.20 -9.74
CA LEU A 364 -9.06 11.08 -10.20
C LEU A 364 -8.45 12.46 -10.53
N ASP A 365 -9.18 13.31 -11.27
CA ASP A 365 -8.73 14.66 -11.61
C ASP A 365 -8.52 15.51 -10.34
N THR A 366 -9.46 15.44 -9.38
CA THR A 366 -9.36 16.23 -8.14
C THR A 366 -8.19 15.76 -7.25
N VAL A 367 -7.99 14.45 -7.11
CA VAL A 367 -6.87 13.87 -6.35
C VAL A 367 -5.54 14.20 -7.03
N THR A 368 -5.48 14.14 -8.37
CA THR A 368 -4.28 14.48 -9.15
C THR A 368 -3.94 15.97 -8.99
N ALA A 369 -4.93 16.86 -9.08
CA ALA A 369 -4.73 18.30 -8.84
C ALA A 369 -4.26 18.59 -7.40
N LYS A 370 -4.82 17.91 -6.39
CA LYS A 370 -4.40 18.01 -4.98
C LYS A 370 -2.93 17.59 -4.81
N GLN A 371 -2.50 16.50 -5.44
CA GLN A 371 -1.10 16.05 -5.40
C GLN A 371 -0.16 17.05 -6.09
N VAL A 372 -0.48 17.49 -7.31
CA VAL A 372 0.33 18.48 -8.06
C VAL A 372 0.49 19.78 -7.27
N MET A 373 -0.55 20.25 -6.58
CA MET A 373 -0.46 21.44 -5.73
C MET A 373 0.40 21.22 -4.48
N ALA A 374 0.44 20.01 -3.91
CA ALA A 374 1.35 19.66 -2.82
C ALA A 374 2.81 19.60 -3.30
N ASP A 375 3.07 19.00 -4.47
CA ASP A 375 4.41 18.91 -5.07
C ASP A 375 4.96 20.31 -5.39
N ILE A 376 4.13 21.20 -5.94
CA ILE A 376 4.47 22.62 -6.17
C ILE A 376 4.78 23.36 -4.85
N ALA A 377 4.07 23.05 -3.76
CA ALA A 377 4.33 23.67 -2.46
C ALA A 377 5.68 23.22 -1.87
N ILE A 378 6.04 21.94 -2.03
CA ILE A 378 7.36 21.40 -1.63
C ILE A 378 8.47 22.08 -2.44
N LEU A 379 8.36 22.12 -3.77
CA LEU A 379 9.36 22.76 -4.64
C LEU A 379 9.54 24.25 -4.34
N LYS A 380 8.47 24.98 -4.01
CA LYS A 380 8.53 26.38 -3.55
C LYS A 380 9.27 26.53 -2.21
N ALA A 381 9.03 25.62 -1.27
CA ALA A 381 9.72 25.64 0.02
C ALA A 381 11.21 25.29 -0.12
N GLU A 382 11.58 24.36 -1.00
CA GLU A 382 12.98 24.03 -1.31
C GLU A 382 13.70 25.20 -2.00
N ALA A 383 13.07 25.83 -2.99
CA ALA A 383 13.62 27.01 -3.66
C ALA A 383 13.84 28.18 -2.70
N LEU A 384 12.89 28.46 -1.79
CA LEU A 384 13.03 29.50 -0.76
C LEU A 384 14.17 29.19 0.21
N ASN A 385 14.33 27.92 0.61
CA ASN A 385 15.43 27.49 1.48
C ASN A 385 16.81 27.54 0.78
N LEU A 386 16.86 27.40 -0.54
CA LEU A 386 18.07 27.60 -1.34
C LEU A 386 18.43 29.10 -1.44
N ALA A 387 17.46 29.95 -1.80
CA ALA A 387 17.66 31.40 -1.85
C ALA A 387 18.14 31.97 -0.50
N ASN A 388 17.53 31.53 0.62
CA ASN A 388 17.95 31.92 1.97
C ASN A 388 19.35 31.42 2.38
N ARG A 389 19.88 30.38 1.70
CA ARG A 389 21.27 29.94 1.89
C ARG A 389 22.24 30.76 1.05
N GLU A 390 21.87 31.12 -0.17
CA GLU A 390 22.70 31.94 -1.06
C GLU A 390 22.86 33.37 -0.53
N THR A 391 21.80 33.99 0.01
CA THR A 391 21.90 35.30 0.67
C THR A 391 22.82 35.26 1.91
N HIS A 392 22.74 34.22 2.74
CA HIS A 392 23.65 34.01 3.87
C HIS A 392 25.10 33.71 3.48
N ILE A 393 25.35 33.21 2.26
CA ILE A 393 26.72 33.05 1.74
C ILE A 393 27.23 34.39 1.20
N SER A 394 26.40 35.14 0.48
CA SER A 394 26.75 36.47 -0.05
C SER A 394 27.08 37.45 1.08
N SER A 395 26.27 37.50 2.14
CA SER A 395 26.47 38.41 3.28
C SER A 395 27.78 38.18 4.05
N ASN A 396 28.37 36.99 3.93
CA ASN A 396 29.66 36.67 4.58
C ASN A 396 30.88 37.03 3.71
N ASN A 397 30.71 37.27 2.41
CA ASN A 397 31.80 37.64 1.50
C ASN A 397 32.00 39.16 1.38
N GLU A 398 30.99 39.98 1.70
CA GLU A 398 31.10 41.45 1.66
C GLU A 398 31.82 42.06 2.87
N SER A 399 32.25 41.23 3.84
CA SER A 399 32.85 41.67 5.11
C SER A 399 34.36 41.41 5.26
N GLN A 400 35.14 41.49 4.18
CA GLN A 400 36.61 41.64 4.25
C GLN A 400 37.08 43.01 3.73
N PRO A 401 37.57 43.91 4.60
CA PRO A 401 38.18 45.17 4.16
C PRO A 401 39.64 44.96 3.71
N ASP A 402 39.97 45.57 2.56
CA ASP A 402 41.32 45.60 1.99
C ASP A 402 42.36 46.17 2.97
N ASN A 403 43.53 45.54 3.05
CA ASN A 403 44.67 45.97 3.84
C ASN A 403 45.98 45.44 3.25
N THR A 404 46.70 46.30 2.51
CA THR A 404 48.07 46.06 2.05
C THR A 404 49.10 46.80 2.91
N PRO A 405 49.98 46.10 3.66
CA PRO A 405 51.21 46.67 4.20
C PRO A 405 52.40 46.43 3.25
N LYS A 406 53.30 47.40 3.14
CA LYS A 406 54.58 47.24 2.42
C LYS A 406 55.65 46.64 3.34
N THR A 407 56.58 45.91 2.71
CA THR A 407 57.92 45.50 3.16
C THR A 407 58.44 46.05 4.49
N GLU A 408 58.91 45.16 5.37
CA GLU A 408 60.27 45.28 5.94
C GLU A 408 60.82 43.93 6.46
N THR A 409 62.16 43.79 6.43
CA THR A 409 62.99 42.64 6.83
C THR A 409 64.44 43.13 6.99
N PRO A 410 65.38 42.43 7.68
CA PRO A 410 65.27 41.19 8.47
C PRO A 410 65.91 41.31 9.88
N SER A 411 65.98 40.21 10.64
CA SER A 411 67.18 39.90 11.44
C SER A 411 67.28 38.40 11.75
N THR A 412 68.49 37.93 12.08
CA THR A 412 68.88 36.53 12.21
C THR A 412 69.32 36.18 13.63
N ASN A 413 69.28 34.89 14.00
CA ASN A 413 70.45 34.17 14.52
C ASN A 413 70.20 32.65 14.58
N ALA A 414 71.27 31.86 14.70
CA ALA A 414 71.28 30.41 14.52
C ALA A 414 72.19 29.68 15.53
N ASN A 415 72.05 28.35 15.58
CA ASN A 415 73.04 27.28 15.85
C ASN A 415 72.25 25.95 15.67
N GLU A 416 72.60 25.06 14.74
CA GLU A 416 73.64 24.02 14.83
C GLU A 416 73.39 23.02 15.99
N ILE A 417 73.51 21.69 15.84
CA ILE A 417 74.44 20.86 15.03
C ILE A 417 73.70 19.64 14.40
N GLY A 418 74.19 19.11 13.25
CA GLY A 418 73.71 17.85 12.60
C GLY A 418 74.55 16.60 12.97
N PRO A 419 74.82 15.63 12.06
CA PRO A 419 74.31 15.36 10.70
C PRO A 419 73.54 13.99 10.67
N SER A 420 73.14 13.28 9.60
CA SER A 420 73.21 13.29 8.11
C SER A 420 72.05 12.38 7.60
N THR A 421 71.68 12.18 6.32
CA THR A 421 72.07 12.62 4.95
C THR A 421 70.83 13.28 4.26
N ALA A 422 70.66 13.64 2.98
CA ALA A 422 71.24 13.38 1.64
C ALA A 422 70.93 11.99 0.99
N ASN A 423 70.59 11.86 -0.31
CA ASN A 423 70.21 12.85 -1.32
C ASN A 423 69.20 12.29 -2.37
N GLN A 424 68.51 13.18 -3.08
CA GLN A 424 67.68 12.94 -4.29
C GLN A 424 68.53 13.21 -5.57
N PRO A 425 68.02 13.62 -6.78
CA PRO A 425 66.69 13.55 -7.44
C PRO A 425 66.73 13.09 -8.93
N GLY A 426 65.60 13.10 -9.68
CA GLY A 426 65.66 12.95 -11.17
C GLY A 426 64.35 12.85 -12.00
N ALA A 427 63.75 13.99 -12.35
CA ALA A 427 63.20 14.40 -13.67
C ALA A 427 62.45 13.47 -14.68
N LEU A 428 61.27 13.96 -15.12
CA LEU A 428 60.72 14.08 -16.51
C LEU A 428 60.34 12.87 -17.41
N VAL A 429 59.41 13.15 -18.36
CA VAL A 429 59.15 12.47 -19.68
C VAL A 429 58.47 11.06 -19.60
N SER A 430 57.56 10.61 -20.48
CA SER A 430 56.60 11.20 -21.48
C SER A 430 55.66 10.09 -22.02
N ILE A 431 54.69 10.43 -22.91
CA ILE A 431 54.33 9.81 -24.23
C ILE A 431 54.66 8.28 -24.39
N GLU A 432 53.80 7.34 -24.83
CA GLU A 432 52.78 7.33 -25.93
C GLU A 432 51.80 6.13 -25.81
N GLU A 433 50.77 6.07 -26.68
CA GLU A 433 50.29 4.90 -27.47
C GLU A 433 48.90 5.29 -28.05
N SER A 434 48.67 5.61 -29.32
CA SER A 434 49.04 5.06 -30.65
C SER A 434 47.95 4.14 -31.25
N SER A 435 47.80 4.17 -32.57
CA SER A 435 46.61 3.68 -33.30
C SER A 435 46.92 2.58 -34.32
N GLN A 436 45.94 1.73 -34.62
CA GLN A 436 45.73 1.01 -35.89
C GLN A 436 44.27 0.51 -35.90
N ASP A 437 43.37 0.83 -36.85
CA ASP A 437 43.39 0.78 -38.34
C ASP A 437 42.84 -0.54 -38.89
N ILE A 438 41.58 -0.51 -39.38
CA ILE A 438 41.08 -1.37 -40.47
C ILE A 438 40.08 -0.53 -41.30
N GLU A 439 40.31 -0.42 -42.61
CA GLU A 439 39.39 0.17 -43.58
C GLU A 439 38.38 -0.87 -44.14
N ALA A 440 37.16 -0.43 -44.48
CA ALA A 440 36.38 -0.98 -45.60
C ALA A 440 35.17 -0.08 -45.95
N GLU A 441 35.14 0.42 -47.18
CA GLU A 441 33.93 0.90 -47.90
C GLU A 441 33.77 0.03 -49.18
N PRO A 442 32.67 0.04 -49.97
CA PRO A 442 31.93 1.25 -50.35
C PRO A 442 30.40 1.15 -50.57
N ASN A 443 29.85 2.28 -51.01
CA ASN A 443 28.75 2.47 -51.98
C ASN A 443 27.27 2.60 -51.53
N SER A 444 26.79 3.83 -51.75
CA SER A 444 25.55 4.23 -52.45
C SER A 444 24.16 4.06 -51.82
N ASP A 445 23.39 5.13 -51.98
CA ASP A 445 21.92 5.24 -52.04
C ASP A 445 21.09 4.77 -50.83
N ASP A 446 20.74 5.73 -49.96
CA ASP A 446 19.48 6.47 -50.19
C ASP A 446 19.50 7.88 -49.54
N LYS A 447 18.69 8.81 -50.05
CA LYS A 447 18.48 10.16 -49.51
C LYS A 447 17.01 10.38 -49.15
N ILE A 448 16.66 10.33 -47.86
CA ILE A 448 15.47 11.03 -47.32
C ILE A 448 15.51 11.15 -45.78
N ALA A 449 14.96 12.24 -45.26
CA ALA A 449 14.52 12.47 -43.87
C ALA A 449 15.49 12.18 -42.69
N ARG A 450 16.44 13.11 -42.45
CA ARG A 450 16.78 13.55 -41.07
C ARG A 450 16.99 15.06 -41.04
N ASN A 451 16.10 15.77 -40.33
CA ASN A 451 16.28 17.07 -39.66
C ASN A 451 14.92 17.61 -39.22
N ARG A 452 14.43 17.17 -38.05
CA ARG A 452 13.21 17.72 -37.44
C ARG A 452 13.09 17.50 -35.92
N ASP A 453 14.20 17.62 -35.19
CA ASP A 453 14.22 17.56 -33.70
C ASP A 453 14.86 18.80 -33.03
N ASP A 454 15.28 19.80 -33.81
CA ASP A 454 16.06 20.96 -33.32
C ASP A 454 15.32 22.31 -33.51
N ALA A 455 13.99 22.26 -33.63
CA ALA A 455 13.13 23.42 -33.93
C ALA A 455 12.05 23.71 -32.86
N THR A 456 12.01 22.93 -31.78
CA THR A 456 10.98 23.02 -30.73
C THR A 456 11.53 23.34 -29.34
N ARG A 457 12.87 23.36 -29.18
CA ARG A 457 13.52 23.68 -27.90
C ARG A 457 13.76 25.18 -27.70
N THR A 458 13.77 25.95 -28.78
CA THR A 458 14.10 27.39 -28.81
C THR A 458 12.86 28.28 -28.95
N ARG A 459 11.80 27.97 -28.19
CA ARG A 459 10.58 28.81 -28.12
C ARG A 459 9.85 28.72 -26.77
N ALA A 460 10.59 28.44 -25.70
CA ALA A 460 10.06 28.29 -24.33
C ALA A 460 10.86 29.10 -23.29
N GLN A 461 11.73 30.02 -23.73
CA GLN A 461 12.54 30.88 -22.86
C GLN A 461 12.28 32.38 -23.10
N ASP A 462 11.85 32.77 -24.30
CA ASP A 462 11.50 34.16 -24.66
C ASP A 462 10.04 34.52 -24.32
N THR A 463 9.53 34.09 -23.15
CA THR A 463 8.14 34.40 -22.72
C THR A 463 8.01 34.59 -21.21
N PHE A 464 9.14 34.76 -20.51
CA PHE A 464 9.19 34.97 -19.05
C PHE A 464 9.72 36.37 -18.67
N GLN A 465 9.83 37.28 -19.64
CA GLN A 465 10.51 38.57 -19.52
C GLN A 465 9.65 39.76 -20.04
N GLU A 466 8.32 39.63 -20.04
CA GLU A 466 7.40 40.65 -20.60
C GLU A 466 6.11 40.87 -19.77
N VAL A 467 6.10 40.46 -18.49
CA VAL A 467 4.95 40.68 -17.56
C VAL A 467 5.41 41.06 -16.13
N ILE A 468 6.52 41.80 -16.01
CA ILE A 468 6.96 42.45 -14.76
C ILE A 468 7.44 43.87 -15.09
N GLU A 469 6.55 44.72 -15.58
CA GLU A 469 6.83 46.15 -15.77
C GLU A 469 5.55 47.01 -15.77
N ASP A 470 4.68 46.83 -14.77
CA ASP A 470 3.65 47.83 -14.42
C ASP A 470 3.13 47.61 -12.98
N PHE A 471 3.62 48.39 -12.01
CA PHE A 471 2.96 48.83 -10.76
C PHE A 471 3.93 49.73 -9.95
N HIS A 472 3.45 50.87 -9.46
CA HIS A 472 4.28 51.92 -8.85
C HIS A 472 4.63 51.68 -7.37
N GLU A 473 5.82 52.14 -6.96
CA GLU A 473 6.13 52.46 -5.56
C GLU A 473 5.40 53.75 -5.12
N ASP A 474 4.18 53.64 -4.56
CA ASP A 474 3.57 54.72 -3.74
C ASP A 474 2.28 54.24 -3.01
N ASP A 475 2.36 53.25 -2.12
CA ASP A 475 1.26 52.94 -1.15
C ASP A 475 1.69 52.15 0.11
N LEU A 476 2.95 52.28 0.54
CA LEU A 476 3.54 51.50 1.65
C LEU A 476 3.52 52.22 3.02
N SER A 477 2.34 52.62 3.49
CA SER A 477 2.15 53.12 4.87
C SER A 477 1.01 52.49 5.67
N ASP A 478 -0.04 51.95 5.03
CA ASP A 478 -1.30 51.55 5.70
C ASP A 478 -1.46 50.04 5.91
N LEU A 479 -0.38 49.30 6.18
CA LEU A 479 -0.45 47.85 6.44
C LEU A 479 0.52 47.31 7.51
N VAL A 480 0.71 48.06 8.59
CA VAL A 480 1.29 47.52 9.84
C VAL A 480 0.20 46.77 10.61
N VAL A 481 0.03 45.48 10.31
CA VAL A 481 -0.76 44.54 11.14
C VAL A 481 0.20 43.79 12.07
N ASP A 482 0.10 44.09 13.36
CA ASP A 482 0.92 43.51 14.42
C ASP A 482 0.62 42.01 14.58
N GLN A 483 1.50 41.13 14.06
CA GLN A 483 1.34 39.68 14.16
C GLN A 483 1.68 39.18 15.57
N GLN A 484 0.73 39.35 16.49
CA GLN A 484 0.65 38.46 17.64
C GLN A 484 0.47 37.01 17.17
N LEU A 485 1.30 36.11 17.72
CA LEU A 485 1.17 34.66 17.58
C LEU A 485 -0.04 34.16 18.37
N THR A 486 -1.24 34.41 17.83
CA THR A 486 -2.43 33.65 18.20
C THR A 486 -2.30 32.25 17.63
N GLU A 487 -2.30 31.23 18.49
CA GLU A 487 -2.51 29.85 18.06
C GLU A 487 -3.85 29.77 17.31
N ASP A 488 -3.83 29.39 16.03
CA ASP A 488 -5.05 29.27 15.23
C ASP A 488 -5.83 28.02 15.63
N VAL A 489 -6.65 28.16 16.68
CA VAL A 489 -7.61 27.15 17.18
C VAL A 489 -8.81 27.03 16.23
N SER A 490 -8.50 26.83 14.95
CA SER A 490 -9.41 26.34 13.91
C SER A 490 -10.06 25.04 14.39
N PRO A 491 -11.41 24.99 14.50
CA PRO A 491 -12.09 24.02 15.35
C PRO A 491 -11.80 22.56 14.97
N ILE A 492 -11.53 21.75 16.00
CA ILE A 492 -11.50 20.29 15.89
C ILE A 492 -12.95 19.82 15.77
N GLY A 493 -13.50 19.83 14.54
CA GLY A 493 -14.92 19.52 14.33
C GLY A 493 -15.47 19.53 12.91
N SER A 494 -14.74 19.99 11.89
CA SER A 494 -15.17 19.80 10.49
C SER A 494 -14.71 18.45 9.95
N GLU A 495 -15.66 17.52 9.79
CA GLU A 495 -15.47 16.29 9.02
C GLU A 495 -15.03 16.62 7.59
N ALA A 496 -14.09 15.86 7.02
CA ALA A 496 -13.67 16.06 5.65
C ALA A 496 -14.68 15.40 4.69
N SER A 497 -15.23 16.16 3.74
CA SER A 497 -16.24 15.66 2.81
C SER A 497 -15.67 14.55 1.89
N PRO A 498 -16.23 13.33 1.89
CA PRO A 498 -15.82 12.27 0.99
C PRO A 498 -16.28 12.52 -0.44
N TYR A 499 -15.53 11.99 -1.40
CA TYR A 499 -15.98 11.93 -2.78
C TYR A 499 -16.90 10.71 -2.94
N ILE A 500 -18.11 10.92 -3.46
CA ILE A 500 -19.09 9.86 -3.66
C ILE A 500 -19.44 9.77 -5.15
N ALA A 501 -19.29 8.57 -5.70
CA ALA A 501 -19.70 8.22 -7.05
C ALA A 501 -20.73 7.09 -7.02
N ALA A 502 -21.49 6.94 -8.10
CA ALA A 502 -22.44 5.84 -8.27
C ALA A 502 -22.46 5.36 -9.72
N SER A 503 -22.88 4.12 -9.91
CA SER A 503 -23.12 3.50 -11.21
C SER A 503 -24.62 3.47 -11.55
N SER A 504 -24.94 3.27 -12.83
CA SER A 504 -26.31 2.98 -13.27
C SER A 504 -26.83 1.61 -12.80
N THR A 505 -25.95 0.69 -12.40
CA THR A 505 -26.29 -0.63 -11.84
C THR A 505 -26.55 -0.61 -10.33
N GLY A 506 -26.44 0.55 -9.67
CA GLY A 506 -26.71 0.71 -8.24
C GLY A 506 -25.51 0.52 -7.31
N ASN A 507 -24.33 0.21 -7.85
CA ASN A 507 -23.07 0.29 -7.11
C ASN A 507 -22.77 1.74 -6.70
N MET A 508 -22.07 1.92 -5.58
CA MET A 508 -21.66 3.21 -5.04
C MET A 508 -20.19 3.12 -4.59
N PHE A 509 -19.44 4.20 -4.79
CA PHE A 509 -18.05 4.33 -4.35
C PHE A 509 -17.91 5.53 -3.40
N PHE A 510 -17.22 5.32 -2.29
CA PHE A 510 -16.99 6.28 -1.22
C PHE A 510 -15.48 6.40 -0.99
N PHE A 511 -14.90 7.49 -1.49
CA PHE A 511 -13.48 7.77 -1.38
C PHE A 511 -13.26 8.81 -0.28
N ALA A 512 -12.74 8.35 0.85
CA ALA A 512 -12.57 9.18 2.04
C ALA A 512 -11.23 9.92 2.01
N PRO A 513 -11.20 11.25 1.89
CA PRO A 513 -9.97 12.03 1.98
C PRO A 513 -9.35 11.86 3.36
N ASN A 514 -8.03 11.92 3.42
CA ASN A 514 -7.27 11.85 4.67
C ASN A 514 -7.58 10.61 5.53
N ALA A 515 -8.04 9.51 4.92
CA ALA A 515 -8.38 8.26 5.61
C ALA A 515 -7.37 7.15 5.31
N GLY A 516 -7.04 6.36 6.34
CA GLY A 516 -6.19 5.18 6.26
C GLY A 516 -6.88 3.88 5.82
N HIS A 517 -6.13 2.79 5.95
CA HIS A 517 -6.63 1.44 5.71
C HIS A 517 -7.80 1.10 6.62
N CYS A 518 -8.98 0.83 6.04
CA CYS A 518 -10.22 0.57 6.77
C CYS A 518 -10.57 1.67 7.80
N GLN A 519 -10.29 2.93 7.46
CA GLN A 519 -10.59 4.10 8.31
C GLN A 519 -11.57 5.09 7.67
N ALA A 520 -12.14 4.78 6.50
CA ALA A 520 -13.05 5.66 5.78
C ALA A 520 -14.27 6.09 6.64
N SER A 521 -14.81 5.17 7.44
CA SER A 521 -15.90 5.42 8.40
C SER A 521 -15.49 6.28 9.60
N PHE A 522 -14.20 6.37 9.94
CA PHE A 522 -13.71 7.18 11.07
C PHE A 522 -13.19 8.55 10.64
N ALA A 523 -12.72 8.68 9.39
CA ALA A 523 -12.42 9.98 8.80
C ALA A 523 -13.69 10.76 8.45
N CYS A 524 -14.72 10.05 7.96
CA CYS A 524 -15.95 10.63 7.43
C CYS A 524 -17.23 10.00 8.05
N PRO A 525 -17.41 9.96 9.39
CA PRO A 525 -18.47 9.18 10.03
C PRO A 525 -19.89 9.60 9.66
N THR A 526 -20.19 10.91 9.64
CA THR A 526 -21.54 11.42 9.31
C THR A 526 -21.86 11.14 7.85
N SER A 527 -20.88 11.32 6.97
CA SER A 527 -21.03 11.06 5.54
C SER A 527 -21.15 9.56 5.24
N TYR A 528 -20.40 8.72 5.95
CA TYR A 528 -20.46 7.26 5.86
C TYR A 528 -21.82 6.72 6.29
N GLU A 529 -22.36 7.16 7.43
CA GLU A 529 -23.68 6.74 7.89
C GLU A 529 -24.78 7.14 6.88
N ASN A 530 -24.76 8.36 6.37
CA ASN A 530 -25.70 8.82 5.35
C ASN A 530 -25.57 8.06 4.02
N ALA A 531 -24.35 7.79 3.55
CA ALA A 531 -24.10 7.04 2.32
C ALA A 531 -24.52 5.57 2.45
N LEU A 532 -24.13 4.90 3.54
CA LEU A 532 -24.51 3.52 3.83
C LEU A 532 -26.03 3.38 3.95
N ASN A 533 -26.70 4.26 4.69
CA ASN A 533 -28.16 4.23 4.82
C ASN A 533 -28.85 4.46 3.46
N THR A 534 -28.32 5.38 2.63
CA THR A 534 -28.84 5.62 1.27
C THR A 534 -28.66 4.41 0.36
N PHE A 535 -27.54 3.69 0.47
CA PHE A 535 -27.27 2.47 -0.29
C PHE A 535 -28.15 1.30 0.18
N LEU A 536 -28.19 1.01 1.48
CA LEU A 536 -28.97 -0.09 2.05
C LEU A 536 -30.47 0.07 1.77
N ASN A 537 -31.02 1.29 1.90
CA ASN A 537 -32.43 1.56 1.59
C ASN A 537 -32.82 1.26 0.13
N ARG A 538 -31.86 1.22 -0.80
CA ARG A 538 -32.09 0.80 -2.20
C ARG A 538 -31.99 -0.72 -2.41
N CYS A 539 -31.31 -1.42 -1.50
CA CYS A 539 -30.96 -2.84 -1.65
C CYS A 539 -31.87 -3.78 -0.84
N ILE A 540 -32.36 -3.33 0.32
CA ILE A 540 -33.19 -4.13 1.24
C ILE A 540 -34.57 -3.54 1.56
N GLY A 541 -34.87 -2.33 1.08
CA GLY A 541 -36.15 -1.61 1.30
C GLY A 541 -37.31 -2.11 0.44
#